data_AF-R6YQS5-F1
#
_entry.id   AF-R6YQS5-F1
#
_cell.length_a   1.000
_cell.length_b   1.000
_cell.length_c   1.000
_cell.angle_alpha   90.00
_cell.angle_beta   90.00
_cell.angle_gamma   90.00
#
_symmetry.space_group_name_H-M   'P 1'
#
loop_
_entity.id
_entity.type
_entity.pdbx_description
1 polymer ?
#
loop_
_entity_poly.entity_id
_entity_poly.type
_entity_poly.pdbx_seq_one_letter_code
_entity_poly.pdbx_strand_id
1 'polypeptide(L)'
;MKKTNLTLAALLVSIAAASFAVTGCGKNEKAEETTASETLETSSGYEDNFAVDSRAAAEFADKIKEAVAAEDLEALADLTAFPVYVDIENANDVKTREDFLALGAEAIFTEELKKSAANADTENMQPSMAGFSVSDGGSANINFGVRDGVLAVNGINY
;
A
#
# COMPACT_ATOMS: atom_id res chain seq x y z
N MET A 1 -17.70 -0.54 -32.46
CA MET A 1 -16.80 -0.89 -31.35
C MET A 1 -17.62 -1.64 -30.31
N LYS A 2 -17.36 -2.95 -30.15
CA LYS A 2 -18.15 -3.85 -29.30
C LYS A 2 -17.62 -3.79 -27.88
N LYS A 3 -18.50 -3.53 -26.91
CA LYS A 3 -18.24 -3.60 -25.47
C LYS A 3 -18.27 -5.07 -25.05
N THR A 4 -17.17 -5.60 -24.55
CA THR A 4 -17.12 -6.93 -23.94
C THR A 4 -17.14 -6.79 -22.43
N ASN A 5 -18.28 -7.14 -21.84
CA ASN A 5 -18.46 -7.32 -20.41
C ASN A 5 -17.72 -8.60 -20.01
N LEU A 6 -16.81 -8.52 -19.04
CA LEU A 6 -16.06 -9.66 -18.55
C LEU A 6 -16.87 -10.38 -17.47
N THR A 7 -17.13 -11.65 -17.72
CA THR A 7 -18.04 -12.53 -16.98
C THR A 7 -17.42 -13.00 -15.66
N LEU A 8 -18.26 -13.05 -14.64
CA LEU A 8 -18.02 -13.57 -13.28
C LEU A 8 -17.52 -15.03 -13.33
N ALA A 9 -16.31 -15.29 -12.80
CA ALA A 9 -15.78 -16.64 -12.67
C ALA A 9 -16.32 -17.30 -11.38
N ALA A 10 -17.19 -18.31 -11.55
CA ALA A 10 -17.60 -19.20 -10.47
C ALA A 10 -16.52 -20.27 -10.27
N LEU A 11 -15.79 -20.20 -9.15
CA LEU A 11 -14.79 -21.20 -8.78
C LEU A 11 -15.51 -22.38 -8.08
N LEU A 12 -15.65 -23.50 -8.78
CA LEU A 12 -16.15 -24.76 -8.23
C LEU A 12 -15.04 -25.44 -7.40
N VAL A 13 -15.08 -25.29 -6.07
CA VAL A 13 -14.23 -26.07 -5.16
C VAL A 13 -14.85 -27.47 -5.01
N SER A 14 -14.21 -28.45 -5.66
CA SER A 14 -14.57 -29.86 -5.56
C SER A 14 -13.80 -30.48 -4.40
N ILE A 15 -14.42 -30.65 -3.23
CA ILE A 15 -13.79 -31.36 -2.10
C ILE A 15 -13.97 -32.86 -2.31
N ALA A 16 -12.91 -33.53 -2.77
CA ALA A 16 -12.82 -34.98 -2.75
C ALA A 16 -12.35 -35.43 -1.36
N ALA A 17 -13.26 -35.99 -0.55
CA ALA A 17 -12.92 -36.66 0.70
C ALA A 17 -12.36 -38.07 0.39
N ALA A 18 -11.05 -38.24 0.51
CA ALA A 18 -10.42 -39.57 0.52
C ALA A 18 -10.24 -40.04 1.96
N SER A 19 -11.06 -40.99 2.39
CA SER A 19 -10.92 -41.72 3.65
C SER A 19 -9.91 -42.85 3.48
N PHE A 20 -8.72 -42.71 4.07
CA PHE A 20 -7.79 -43.82 4.27
C PHE A 20 -7.69 -44.12 5.77
N ALA A 21 -8.25 -45.26 6.17
CA ALA A 21 -7.96 -45.88 7.45
C ALA A 21 -6.67 -46.71 7.29
N VAL A 22 -5.62 -46.36 8.06
CA VAL A 22 -4.50 -47.28 8.29
C VAL A 22 -4.19 -47.30 9.78
N THR A 23 -4.32 -48.49 10.38
CA THR A 23 -3.85 -48.80 11.73
C THR A 23 -2.37 -49.16 11.64
N GLY A 24 -1.50 -48.41 12.31
CA GLY A 24 -0.09 -48.78 12.44
C GLY A 24 0.71 -47.82 13.31
N CYS A 25 1.18 -48.29 14.47
CA CYS A 25 2.10 -47.61 15.37
C CYS A 25 3.42 -47.22 14.69
N GLY A 26 3.87 -45.98 14.88
CA GLY A 26 5.23 -45.53 14.53
C GLY A 26 5.47 -44.07 14.93
N LYS A 27 6.53 -43.83 15.69
CA LYS A 27 6.98 -42.55 16.25
C LYS A 27 7.54 -41.58 15.20
N ASN A 28 7.48 -40.30 15.55
CA ASN A 28 8.30 -39.14 15.15
C ASN A 28 7.78 -38.18 14.06
N GLU A 29 7.30 -37.04 14.58
CA GLU A 29 7.81 -35.67 14.32
C GLU A 29 7.54 -34.99 12.95
N LYS A 30 6.49 -34.17 12.98
CA LYS A 30 6.42 -32.76 12.56
C LYS A 30 6.78 -32.46 11.08
N ALA A 31 5.79 -32.60 10.21
CA ALA A 31 5.62 -31.72 9.06
C ALA A 31 4.52 -30.71 9.40
N GLU A 32 4.92 -29.50 9.76
CA GLU A 32 4.00 -28.36 9.93
C GLU A 32 3.97 -27.61 8.60
N GLU A 33 3.21 -28.16 7.66
CA GLU A 33 2.66 -27.43 6.52
C GLU A 33 1.34 -26.82 7.02
N THR A 34 1.41 -25.60 7.55
CA THR A 34 0.21 -24.81 7.83
C THR A 34 0.22 -23.64 6.87
N THR A 35 -0.32 -23.92 5.69
CA THR A 35 -1.28 -23.11 4.95
C THR A 35 -1.43 -21.68 5.47
N ALA A 36 -0.79 -20.74 4.76
CA ALA A 36 -1.26 -19.36 4.73
C ALA A 36 -2.69 -19.38 4.17
N SER A 37 -3.65 -19.31 5.09
CA SER A 37 -5.04 -19.05 4.75
C SER A 37 -5.07 -17.64 4.17
N GLU A 38 -5.12 -17.53 2.84
CA GLU A 38 -5.63 -16.32 2.19
C GLU A 38 -7.09 -16.20 2.58
N THR A 39 -7.31 -15.57 3.73
CA THR A 39 -8.61 -15.07 4.09
C THR A 39 -8.85 -13.85 3.20
N LEU A 40 -9.50 -14.08 2.06
CA LEU A 40 -10.21 -13.05 1.33
C LEU A 40 -11.38 -12.60 2.20
N GLU A 41 -11.08 -11.79 3.22
CA GLU A 41 -12.09 -11.06 3.97
C GLU A 41 -12.67 -9.99 3.06
N THR A 42 -13.96 -10.14 2.75
CA THR A 42 -14.82 -9.02 2.37
C THR A 42 -14.86 -8.03 3.53
N SER A 43 -13.83 -7.20 3.71
CA SER A 43 -13.71 -6.36 4.91
C SER A 43 -14.16 -4.93 4.61
N SER A 44 -14.95 -4.37 5.52
CA SER A 44 -14.78 -2.96 5.89
C SER A 44 -13.28 -2.66 5.91
N GLY A 45 -12.83 -1.56 5.29
CA GLY A 45 -11.41 -1.23 5.20
C GLY A 45 -10.66 -1.20 6.55
N TYR A 46 -9.38 -0.84 6.56
CA TYR A 46 -8.59 -0.77 7.78
C TYR A 46 -9.22 0.16 8.83
N GLU A 47 -9.23 -0.25 10.10
CA GLU A 47 -9.70 0.60 11.20
C GLU A 47 -8.73 1.77 11.44
N ASP A 48 -7.43 1.47 11.46
CA ASP A 48 -6.35 2.44 11.66
C ASP A 48 -5.02 1.92 11.08
N ASN A 49 -3.95 2.70 11.24
CA ASN A 49 -2.61 2.35 10.74
C ASN A 49 -2.02 1.09 11.38
N PHE A 50 -2.42 0.73 12.60
CA PHE A 50 -1.93 -0.46 13.30
C PHE A 50 -2.62 -1.74 12.86
N ALA A 51 -3.78 -1.62 12.21
CA ALA A 51 -4.48 -2.73 11.56
C ALA A 51 -3.89 -3.10 10.18
N VAL A 52 -2.97 -2.29 9.64
CA VAL A 52 -2.33 -2.53 8.35
C VAL A 52 -1.20 -3.53 8.53
N ASP A 53 -1.25 -4.65 7.82
CA ASP A 53 -0.16 -5.64 7.83
C ASP A 53 1.07 -5.13 7.07
N SER A 54 2.25 -5.65 7.44
CA SER A 54 3.53 -5.18 6.89
C SER A 54 3.65 -5.36 5.38
N ARG A 55 3.00 -6.38 4.81
CA ARG A 55 3.02 -6.61 3.37
C ARG A 55 2.19 -5.55 2.64
N ALA A 56 0.98 -5.25 3.12
CA ALA A 56 0.16 -4.20 2.54
C ALA A 56 0.82 -2.82 2.62
N ALA A 57 1.49 -2.51 3.75
CA ALA A 57 2.27 -1.28 3.89
C ALA A 57 3.42 -1.21 2.87
N ALA A 58 4.20 -2.29 2.75
CA ALA A 58 5.30 -2.38 1.79
C ALA A 58 4.81 -2.22 0.33
N GLU A 59 3.76 -2.94 -0.06
CA GLU A 59 3.18 -2.86 -1.40
C GLU A 59 2.64 -1.45 -1.74
N PHE A 60 2.11 -0.72 -0.75
CA PHE A 60 1.68 0.66 -0.97
C PHE A 60 2.87 1.62 -1.07
N ALA A 61 3.89 1.45 -0.22
CA ALA A 61 5.12 2.22 -0.28
C ALA A 61 5.85 2.04 -1.61
N ASP A 62 5.88 0.82 -2.16
CA ASP A 62 6.48 0.56 -3.47
C ASP A 62 5.75 1.29 -4.60
N LYS A 63 4.42 1.39 -4.57
CA LYS A 63 3.66 2.21 -5.55
C LYS A 63 4.03 3.69 -5.47
N ILE A 64 4.24 4.21 -4.26
CA ILE A 64 4.72 5.59 -4.08
C ILE A 64 6.11 5.74 -4.69
N LYS A 65 7.03 4.80 -4.40
CA LYS A 65 8.40 4.81 -4.94
C LYS A 65 8.39 4.75 -6.47
N GLU A 66 7.54 3.93 -7.07
CA GLU A 66 7.37 3.85 -8.52
C GLU A 66 6.89 5.17 -9.12
N ALA A 67 5.86 5.79 -8.54
CA ALA A 67 5.36 7.09 -9.01
C ALA A 67 6.43 8.19 -8.90
N VAL A 68 7.17 8.23 -7.78
CA VAL A 68 8.27 9.20 -7.57
C VAL A 68 9.42 8.96 -8.54
N ALA A 69 9.84 7.71 -8.75
CA ALA A 69 10.93 7.37 -9.66
C ALA A 69 10.58 7.66 -11.13
N ALA A 70 9.31 7.53 -11.50
CA ALA A 70 8.80 7.87 -12.82
C ALA A 70 8.48 9.37 -12.99
N GLU A 71 8.54 10.16 -11.91
CA GLU A 71 8.04 11.53 -11.85
C GLU A 71 6.59 11.65 -12.35
N ASP A 72 5.78 10.62 -12.05
CA ASP A 72 4.39 10.50 -12.48
C ASP A 72 3.46 11.17 -11.46
N LEU A 73 3.20 12.46 -11.69
CA LEU A 73 2.36 13.27 -10.81
C LEU A 73 0.91 12.77 -10.78
N GLU A 74 0.40 12.22 -11.89
CA GLU A 74 -0.96 11.69 -11.97
C GLU A 74 -1.07 10.41 -11.13
N ALA A 75 -0.09 9.51 -11.23
CA ALA A 75 -0.04 8.31 -10.41
C ALA A 75 0.09 8.65 -8.91
N LEU A 76 0.94 9.62 -8.53
CA LEU A 76 1.04 10.04 -7.14
C LEU A 76 -0.28 10.70 -6.65
N ALA A 77 -0.96 11.46 -7.50
CA ALA A 77 -2.25 12.06 -7.18
C ALA A 77 -3.33 10.99 -6.95
N ASP A 78 -3.31 9.88 -7.71
CA ASP A 78 -4.23 8.75 -7.54
C ASP A 78 -4.00 7.97 -6.23
N LEU A 79 -2.79 8.03 -5.67
CA LEU A 79 -2.46 7.47 -4.37
C LEU A 79 -2.79 8.41 -3.21
N THR A 80 -3.21 9.65 -3.48
CA THR A 80 -3.32 10.71 -2.47
C THR A 80 -4.76 10.93 -2.00
N ALA A 81 -4.95 11.02 -0.68
CA ALA A 81 -6.20 11.47 -0.10
C ALA A 81 -6.18 13.00 0.06
N PHE A 82 -7.21 13.66 -0.45
CA PHE A 82 -7.36 15.11 -0.36
C PHE A 82 -8.37 15.51 0.73
N PRO A 83 -8.12 16.61 1.49
CA PRO A 83 -6.97 17.51 1.39
C PRO A 83 -5.66 16.84 1.87
N VAL A 84 -4.55 17.19 1.22
CA VAL A 84 -3.21 16.69 1.55
C VAL A 84 -2.30 17.85 1.97
N TYR A 85 -1.48 17.62 2.98
CA TYR A 85 -0.43 18.54 3.37
C TYR A 85 0.76 18.42 2.42
N VAL A 86 1.25 19.55 1.90
CA VAL A 86 2.47 19.60 1.09
C VAL A 86 3.32 20.75 1.62
N ASP A 87 4.55 20.47 2.07
CA ASP A 87 5.44 21.46 2.66
C ASP A 87 6.11 22.37 1.60
N ILE A 88 5.30 23.15 0.90
CA ILE A 88 5.75 24.10 -0.12
C ILE A 88 5.33 25.52 0.26
N GLU A 89 6.19 26.48 -0.04
CA GLU A 89 5.93 27.88 0.24
C GLU A 89 4.58 28.33 -0.35
N ASN A 90 3.72 28.93 0.48
CA ASN A 90 2.40 29.48 0.13
C ASN A 90 1.28 28.46 -0.19
N ALA A 91 1.48 27.15 -0.01
CA ALA A 91 0.43 26.14 -0.23
C ALA A 91 0.56 24.95 0.74
N ASN A 92 0.15 25.13 2.00
CA ASN A 92 0.29 24.09 3.02
C ASN A 92 -0.84 23.05 3.00
N ASP A 93 -2.03 23.38 2.47
CA ASP A 93 -3.18 22.47 2.35
C ASP A 93 -3.69 22.44 0.91
N VAL A 94 -3.36 21.37 0.19
CA VAL A 94 -3.82 21.14 -1.18
C VAL A 94 -5.16 20.42 -1.13
N LYS A 95 -6.23 21.09 -1.57
CA LYS A 95 -7.61 20.66 -1.28
C LYS A 95 -8.17 19.62 -2.24
N THR A 96 -7.66 19.60 -3.47
CA THR A 96 -8.21 18.78 -4.55
C THR A 96 -7.08 18.16 -5.37
N ARG A 97 -7.43 17.12 -6.11
CA ARG A 97 -6.54 16.48 -7.08
C ARG A 97 -6.07 17.50 -8.13
N GLU A 98 -6.98 18.35 -8.60
CA GLU A 98 -6.68 19.40 -9.58
C GLU A 98 -5.69 20.43 -9.03
N ASP A 99 -5.84 20.85 -7.78
CA ASP A 99 -4.90 21.76 -7.13
C ASP A 99 -3.51 21.13 -7.00
N PHE A 100 -3.45 19.82 -6.70
CA PHE A 100 -2.20 19.07 -6.62
C PHE A 100 -1.49 18.97 -7.96
N LEU A 101 -2.23 18.64 -9.02
CA LEU A 101 -1.69 18.62 -10.38
C LEU A 101 -1.19 20.01 -10.82
N ALA A 102 -1.86 21.08 -10.39
CA ALA A 102 -1.49 22.45 -10.71
C ALA A 102 -0.16 22.90 -10.08
N LEU A 103 0.32 22.22 -9.04
CA LEU A 103 1.66 22.44 -8.48
C LEU A 103 2.76 22.08 -9.50
N GLY A 104 2.50 21.08 -10.34
CA GLY A 104 3.44 20.60 -11.35
C GLY A 104 4.49 19.62 -10.80
N ALA A 105 4.96 18.75 -11.69
CA ALA A 105 5.88 17.66 -11.34
C ALA A 105 7.21 18.16 -10.76
N GLU A 106 7.76 19.26 -11.28
CA GLU A 106 9.03 19.84 -10.82
C GLU A 106 8.97 20.33 -9.36
N ALA A 107 7.82 20.86 -8.93
CA ALA A 107 7.64 21.30 -7.55
C ALA A 107 7.52 20.13 -6.57
N ILE A 108 6.97 19.00 -7.02
CA ILE A 108 6.76 17.81 -6.19
C ILE A 108 7.99 16.91 -6.16
N PHE A 109 8.55 16.56 -7.33
CA PHE A 109 9.63 15.59 -7.45
C PHE A 109 11.01 16.23 -7.35
N THR A 110 11.26 16.92 -6.22
CA THR A 110 12.58 17.47 -5.93
C THR A 110 13.64 16.37 -5.86
N GLU A 111 14.90 16.71 -6.15
CA GLU A 111 16.01 15.75 -6.05
C GLU A 111 16.13 15.11 -4.66
N GLU A 112 15.80 15.87 -3.62
CA GLU A 112 15.81 15.39 -2.24
C GLU A 112 14.71 14.36 -1.99
N LEU A 113 13.48 14.64 -2.42
CA LEU A 113 12.36 13.70 -2.27
C LEU A 113 12.60 12.42 -3.07
N LYS A 114 13.10 12.53 -4.31
CA LYS A 114 13.45 11.38 -5.15
C LYS A 114 14.52 10.50 -4.49
N LYS A 115 15.57 11.12 -3.94
CA LYS A 115 16.62 10.39 -3.22
C LYS A 115 16.07 9.71 -1.97
N SER A 116 15.27 10.41 -1.18
CA SER A 116 14.68 9.88 0.05
C SER A 116 13.79 8.66 -0.25
N ALA A 117 12.90 8.77 -1.24
CA ALA A 117 12.03 7.68 -1.65
C ALA A 117 12.81 6.48 -2.22
N ALA A 118 13.82 6.71 -3.06
CA ALA A 118 14.64 5.64 -3.63
C ALA A 118 15.35 4.79 -2.56
N ASN A 119 15.76 5.41 -1.45
CA ASN A 119 16.51 4.77 -0.37
C ASN A 119 15.62 4.33 0.81
N ALA A 120 14.30 4.49 0.72
CA ALA A 120 13.38 4.09 1.77
C ALA A 120 13.35 2.55 1.95
N ASP A 121 13.44 2.11 3.20
CA ASP A 121 13.26 0.71 3.62
C ASP A 121 11.78 0.36 3.72
N THR A 122 11.26 -0.28 2.67
CA THR A 122 9.85 -0.69 2.57
C THR A 122 9.59 -2.04 3.23
N GLU A 123 10.62 -2.81 3.58
CA GLU A 123 10.45 -4.15 4.16
C GLU A 123 10.23 -4.11 5.68
N ASN A 124 10.74 -3.07 6.35
CA ASN A 124 10.69 -2.96 7.82
C ASN A 124 9.85 -1.79 8.34
N MET A 125 8.88 -1.33 7.56
CA MET A 125 8.03 -0.20 7.94
C MET A 125 7.28 -0.46 9.24
N GLN A 126 7.35 0.49 10.18
CA GLN A 126 6.63 0.43 11.45
C GLN A 126 5.43 1.38 11.43
N PRO A 127 4.23 0.93 11.81
CA PRO A 127 3.07 1.82 11.90
C PRO A 127 3.24 2.82 13.03
N SER A 128 2.65 4.00 12.85
CA SER A 128 2.52 5.02 13.89
C SER A 128 1.12 5.63 13.85
N MET A 129 0.81 6.53 14.79
CA MET A 129 -0.42 7.32 14.73
C MET A 129 -0.53 8.18 13.46
N ALA A 130 0.60 8.62 12.90
CA ALA A 130 0.64 9.38 11.65
C ALA A 130 0.61 8.49 10.39
N GLY A 131 0.78 7.18 10.56
CA GLY A 131 0.91 6.20 9.49
C GLY A 131 2.35 5.75 9.31
N PHE A 132 2.74 5.60 8.07
CA PHE A 132 4.04 5.10 7.61
C PHE A 132 4.74 6.22 6.83
N SER A 133 6.06 6.14 6.75
CA SER A 133 6.87 7.14 6.05
C SER A 133 7.76 6.48 5.01
N VAL A 134 7.66 6.93 3.76
CA VAL A 134 8.60 6.60 2.70
C VAL A 134 9.74 7.62 2.79
N SER A 135 10.82 7.24 3.46
CA SER A 135 11.95 8.11 3.78
C SER A 135 13.27 7.34 3.93
N ASP A 136 14.39 8.00 3.64
CA ASP A 136 15.74 7.54 3.98
C ASP A 136 16.21 7.95 5.39
N GLY A 137 15.32 8.57 6.18
CA GLY A 137 15.61 9.14 7.51
C GLY A 137 16.00 10.62 7.47
N GLY A 138 16.03 11.25 6.30
CA GLY A 138 16.20 12.70 6.12
C GLY A 138 14.92 13.52 6.40
N SER A 139 14.92 14.79 5.99
CA SER A 139 13.75 15.68 6.12
C SER A 139 12.68 15.37 5.08
N ALA A 140 13.07 15.18 3.82
CA ALA A 140 12.12 14.89 2.77
C ALA A 140 11.49 13.50 2.95
N ASN A 141 10.16 13.43 2.89
CA ASN A 141 9.42 12.18 3.02
C ASN A 141 8.00 12.27 2.48
N ILE A 142 7.44 11.12 2.08
CA ILE A 142 6.02 10.97 1.78
C ILE A 142 5.39 10.11 2.87
N ASN A 143 4.39 10.65 3.55
CA ASN A 143 3.65 9.94 4.57
C ASN A 143 2.36 9.37 3.98
N PHE A 144 2.04 8.13 4.34
CA PHE A 144 0.78 7.49 4.00
C PHE A 144 0.21 6.77 5.20
N GLY A 145 -1.10 6.53 5.17
CA GLY A 145 -1.78 5.82 6.24
C GLY A 145 -3.23 5.57 5.86
N VAL A 146 -4.00 5.10 6.83
CA VAL A 146 -5.40 4.78 6.65
C VAL A 146 -6.23 6.06 6.60
N ARG A 147 -6.97 6.21 5.50
CA ARG A 147 -7.97 7.27 5.25
C ARG A 147 -9.23 6.59 4.71
N ASP A 148 -10.35 6.78 5.39
CA ASP A 148 -11.64 6.16 5.02
C ASP A 148 -11.56 4.64 4.75
N GLY A 149 -10.74 3.96 5.55
CA GLY A 149 -10.54 2.51 5.46
C GLY A 149 -9.54 2.04 4.40
N VAL A 150 -8.91 2.92 3.63
CA VAL A 150 -7.91 2.55 2.61
C VAL A 150 -6.58 3.24 2.85
N LEU A 151 -5.49 2.67 2.35
CA LEU A 151 -4.17 3.34 2.36
C LEU A 151 -4.16 4.47 1.34
N ALA A 152 -3.71 5.64 1.79
CA ALA A 152 -3.53 6.82 0.95
C ALA A 152 -2.38 7.70 1.46
N VAL A 153 -1.71 8.40 0.55
CA VAL A 153 -0.78 9.48 0.89
C VAL A 153 -1.56 10.57 1.63
N ASN A 154 -0.99 11.02 2.75
CA ASN A 154 -1.61 11.99 3.65
C ASN A 154 -0.70 13.20 3.94
N GLY A 155 0.54 13.20 3.45
CA GLY A 155 1.43 14.35 3.52
C GLY A 155 2.72 14.17 2.72
N ILE A 156 3.29 15.28 2.26
CA ILE A 156 4.59 15.37 1.59
C ILE A 156 5.42 16.46 2.28
N ASN A 157 6.65 16.14 2.67
CA ASN A 157 7.56 17.03 3.37
C ASN A 157 8.89 17.13 2.61
N TYR A 158 9.61 18.25 2.77
CA TYR A 158 10.94 18.51 2.20
C TYR A 158 11.95 18.84 3.30
#